data_AF-A0A254TX30-F1
#
_entry.id   AF-A0A254TX30-F1
#
_cell.length_a   1.000
_cell.length_b   1.000
_cell.length_c   1.000
_cell.angle_alpha   90.00
_cell.angle_beta   90.00
_cell.angle_gamma   90.00
#
_symmetry.space_group_name_H-M   'P 1'
#
loop_
_entity.id
_entity.type
_entity.pdbx_description
1 polymer ?
#
loop_
_entity_poly.entity_id
_entity_poly.type
_entity_poly.pdbx_seq_one_letter_code
_entity_poly.pdbx_strand_id
1 'polypeptide(L)'
;MSPSIQNHSALDVQPKDAKRALAEDAYDDCLACRVTGSAAFVGLGVYSYYTGMKNLKMQEKAIMQSATKYKMGSRQLGIFTISATLVGMGLWRAFN
;
A
#
# COMPACT_ATOMS: atom_id res chain seq x y z
N MET A 1 -8.19 5.29 -21.62
CA MET A 1 -9.15 4.56 -22.49
C MET A 1 -8.70 3.12 -22.60
N SER A 2 -9.52 2.18 -22.13
CA SER A 2 -9.38 0.75 -22.43
C SER A 2 -9.82 0.46 -23.87
N PRO A 3 -9.39 -0.66 -24.45
CA PRO A 3 -10.23 -1.40 -25.37
C PRO A 3 -10.55 -2.79 -24.82
N SER A 4 -11.85 -3.03 -24.69
CA SER A 4 -12.50 -4.31 -24.46
C SER A 4 -12.58 -5.11 -25.78
N ILE A 5 -12.01 -6.31 -25.81
CA ILE A 5 -12.34 -7.34 -26.81
C ILE A 5 -12.91 -8.53 -26.02
N GLN A 6 -14.22 -8.73 -26.16
CA GLN A 6 -14.92 -9.91 -25.67
C GLN A 6 -14.65 -11.09 -26.62
N ASN A 7 -14.11 -12.19 -26.10
CA ASN A 7 -14.11 -13.47 -26.80
C ASN A 7 -14.81 -14.52 -25.91
N HIS A 8 -16.12 -14.64 -26.11
CA HIS A 8 -17.02 -15.53 -25.39
C HIS A 8 -16.91 -16.96 -25.92
N SER A 9 -15.83 -17.69 -25.62
CA SER A 9 -15.77 -19.15 -25.88
C SER A 9 -14.79 -19.94 -24.99
N ALA A 10 -14.08 -19.30 -24.04
CA ALA A 10 -13.12 -19.98 -23.16
C ALA A 10 -13.62 -20.25 -21.73
N LEU A 11 -14.90 -19.99 -21.45
CA LEU A 11 -15.48 -20.08 -20.10
C LEU A 11 -16.51 -21.20 -19.97
N ASP A 12 -16.18 -22.41 -20.43
CA ASP A 12 -16.85 -23.64 -19.97
C ASP A 12 -15.87 -24.46 -19.12
N VAL A 13 -15.22 -23.77 -18.18
CA VAL A 13 -14.45 -24.44 -17.14
C VAL A 13 -15.47 -24.82 -16.07
N GLN A 14 -15.80 -26.11 -16.01
CA GLN A 14 -16.54 -26.70 -14.89
C GLN A 14 -16.03 -26.08 -13.59
N PRO A 15 -16.90 -25.55 -12.71
CA PRO A 15 -16.48 -24.70 -11.58
C PRO A 15 -15.52 -25.40 -10.60
N LYS A 16 -15.48 -26.73 -10.62
CA LYS A 16 -14.50 -27.56 -9.91
C LYS A 16 -13.08 -27.45 -10.48
N ASP A 17 -12.95 -27.34 -11.79
CA ASP A 17 -11.68 -27.23 -12.50
C ASP A 17 -11.16 -25.79 -12.49
N ALA A 18 -12.06 -24.80 -12.51
CA ALA A 18 -11.70 -23.39 -12.31
C ALA A 18 -11.17 -23.15 -10.89
N LYS A 19 -11.82 -23.74 -9.87
CA LYS A 19 -11.32 -23.67 -8.49
C LYS A 19 -9.99 -24.39 -8.30
N ARG A 20 -9.73 -25.47 -9.05
CA ARG A 20 -8.44 -26.19 -9.01
C ARG A 20 -7.33 -25.41 -9.71
N ALA A 21 -7.58 -24.90 -10.91
CA ALA A 21 -6.62 -24.07 -11.64
C ALA A 21 -6.29 -22.78 -10.85
N LEU A 22 -7.30 -22.12 -10.29
CA LEU A 22 -7.08 -20.97 -9.40
C LEU A 22 -6.37 -21.34 -8.09
N ALA A 23 -6.53 -22.57 -7.58
CA ALA A 23 -5.82 -23.02 -6.38
C ALA A 23 -4.37 -23.40 -6.67
N GLU A 24 -4.07 -23.93 -7.86
CA GLU A 24 -2.72 -24.22 -8.34
C GLU A 24 -1.97 -22.92 -8.70
N ASP A 25 -2.57 -22.01 -9.50
CA ASP A 25 -1.97 -20.70 -9.81
C ASP A 25 -1.85 -19.81 -8.57
N ALA A 26 -2.81 -19.87 -7.63
CA ALA A 26 -2.68 -19.13 -6.38
C ALA A 26 -1.44 -19.54 -5.59
N TYR A 27 -0.95 -20.77 -5.70
CA TYR A 27 0.20 -21.20 -4.91
C TYR A 27 1.51 -20.56 -5.40
N ASP A 28 1.70 -20.43 -6.70
CA ASP A 28 2.90 -19.83 -7.31
C ASP A 28 2.85 -18.29 -7.33
N ASP A 29 1.69 -17.68 -7.58
CA ASP A 29 1.53 -16.23 -7.58
C ASP A 29 1.49 -15.62 -6.17
N CYS A 30 1.18 -16.40 -5.14
CA CYS A 30 1.08 -15.88 -3.79
C CYS A 30 2.42 -15.35 -3.27
N LEU A 31 3.56 -15.98 -3.57
CA LEU A 31 4.85 -15.49 -3.07
C LEU A 31 5.23 -14.18 -3.76
N ALA A 32 5.22 -14.14 -5.09
CA ALA A 32 5.56 -12.93 -5.84
C ALA A 32 4.61 -11.76 -5.52
N CYS A 33 3.30 -12.01 -5.42
CA CYS A 33 2.30 -10.99 -5.12
C CYS A 33 2.33 -10.54 -3.65
N ARG A 34 2.71 -11.43 -2.72
CA ARG A 34 2.94 -11.11 -1.31
C ARG A 34 4.20 -10.29 -1.12
N VAL A 35 5.31 -10.66 -1.76
CA VAL A 35 6.56 -9.89 -1.75
C VAL A 35 6.35 -8.52 -2.39
N THR A 36 5.72 -8.45 -3.56
CA THR A 36 5.46 -7.17 -4.24
C THR A 36 4.55 -6.28 -3.42
N GLY A 37 3.43 -6.82 -2.89
CA GLY A 37 2.49 -6.05 -2.07
C GLY A 37 3.12 -5.58 -0.74
N SER A 38 3.88 -6.44 -0.06
CA SER A 38 4.58 -6.06 1.18
C SER A 38 5.67 -5.03 0.93
N ALA A 39 6.50 -5.21 -0.11
CA ALA A 39 7.52 -4.25 -0.51
C ALA A 39 6.91 -2.89 -0.88
N ALA A 40 5.79 -2.88 -1.60
CA ALA A 40 5.08 -1.65 -1.95
C ALA A 40 4.61 -0.90 -0.69
N PHE A 41 3.93 -1.58 0.25
CA PHE A 41 3.45 -0.94 1.47
C PHE A 41 4.58 -0.46 2.39
N VAL A 42 5.62 -1.28 2.59
CA VAL A 42 6.79 -0.88 3.39
C VAL A 42 7.52 0.29 2.73
N GLY A 43 7.77 0.22 1.42
CA GLY A 43 8.43 1.28 0.66
C GLY A 43 7.65 2.60 0.73
N LEU A 44 6.34 2.56 0.52
CA LEU A 44 5.48 3.74 0.62
C LEU A 44 5.44 4.29 2.04
N GLY A 45 5.40 3.44 3.07
CA GLY A 45 5.42 3.88 4.46
C GLY A 45 6.73 4.59 4.82
N VAL A 46 7.88 3.99 4.49
CA VAL A 46 9.20 4.59 4.73
C VAL A 46 9.38 5.89 3.94
N TYR A 47 9.01 5.90 2.66
CA TYR A 47 9.08 7.10 1.82
C TYR A 47 8.20 8.23 2.35
N SER A 48 6.97 7.92 2.77
CA SER A 48 6.02 8.89 3.33
C SER A 48 6.57 9.50 4.63
N TYR A 49 7.19 8.69 5.48
CA TYR A 49 7.82 9.17 6.70
C TYR A 49 8.99 10.12 6.39
N TYR A 50 9.92 9.69 5.54
CA TYR A 50 11.12 10.46 5.23
C TYR A 50 10.77 11.80 4.54
N THR A 51 9.98 11.75 3.47
CA THR A 51 9.60 12.92 2.70
C THR A 51 8.66 13.82 3.49
N GLY A 52 7.69 13.25 4.21
CA GLY A 52 6.79 13.98 5.09
C GLY A 52 7.54 14.78 6.14
N MET A 53 8.45 14.13 6.88
CA MET A 53 9.24 14.79 7.92
C MET A 53 10.15 15.89 7.36
N LYS A 54 10.73 15.68 6.17
CA LYS A 54 11.55 16.68 5.49
C LYS A 54 10.72 17.92 5.09
N ASN A 55 9.52 17.71 4.55
CA ASN A 55 8.61 18.79 4.16
C ASN A 55 8.10 19.59 5.37
N LEU A 56 7.91 18.94 6.52
CA LEU A 56 7.55 19.63 7.77
C LEU A 56 8.69 20.49 8.31
N LYS A 57 9.92 19.98 8.30
CA LYS A 57 11.10 20.76 8.73
C LYS A 57 11.30 22.01 7.88
N MET A 58 11.12 21.90 6.56
CA MET A 58 11.24 23.05 5.66
C MET A 58 10.20 24.14 5.95
N GLN A 59 8.99 23.75 6.40
CA GLN A 59 7.90 24.66 6.69
C GLN A 59 7.77 24.99 8.19
N GLU A 60 8.73 24.57 9.01
CA GLU A 60 8.65 24.69 10.47
C GLU A 60 8.46 26.15 10.92
N LYS A 61 9.20 27.08 10.31
CA LYS A 61 9.09 28.52 10.60
C LYS A 61 7.67 29.05 10.32
N ALA A 62 7.10 28.70 9.18
CA ALA A 62 5.75 29.11 8.79
C ALA A 62 4.68 28.48 9.69
N ILE A 63 4.84 27.20 10.06
CA ILE A 63 3.91 26.48 10.94
C ILE A 63 3.93 27.07 12.35
N MET A 64 5.11 27.41 12.87
CA MET A 64 5.27 28.00 14.20
C MET A 64 4.69 29.41 14.31
N GLN A 65 4.73 30.18 13.22
CA GLN A 65 4.15 31.52 13.11
C GLN A 65 2.63 31.51 12.89
N SER A 66 2.05 30.37 12.46
CA SER A 66 0.62 30.28 12.22
C SER A 66 -0.22 30.28 13.50
N ALA A 67 -1.42 30.89 13.44
CA ALA A 67 -2.35 31.00 14.57
C ALA A 67 -3.07 29.68 14.92
N THR A 68 -2.79 28.58 14.22
CA THR A 68 -3.47 27.29 14.46
C THR A 68 -3.03 26.66 15.78
N LYS A 69 -4.01 26.12 16.52
CA LYS A 69 -3.78 25.26 17.71
C LYS A 69 -3.01 23.99 17.36
N TYR A 70 -3.10 23.53 16.12
CA TYR A 70 -2.43 22.32 15.62
C TYR A 70 -1.05 22.66 15.04
N LYS A 71 -0.06 22.70 15.94
CA LYS A 71 1.36 22.93 15.60
C LYS A 71 2.03 21.68 15.03
N MET A 72 3.36 21.71 14.98
CA MET A 72 4.24 20.66 14.44
C MET A 72 3.91 19.25 14.94
N GLY A 73 3.64 19.05 16.23
CA GLY A 73 3.42 17.72 16.81
C GLY A 73 2.23 16.97 16.20
N SER A 74 1.11 17.65 15.93
CA SER A 74 -0.08 17.02 15.32
C SER A 74 0.19 16.52 13.90
N ARG A 75 0.95 17.29 13.12
CA ARG A 75 1.32 16.96 11.74
C ARG A 75 2.33 15.81 11.69
N GLN A 76 3.28 15.81 12.65
CA GLN A 76 4.22 14.71 12.82
C GLN A 76 3.52 13.42 13.21
N LEU A 77 2.56 13.49 14.16
CA LEU A 77 1.75 12.33 14.53
C LEU A 77 0.95 11.78 13.34
N GLY A 78 0.35 12.63 12.51
CA GLY A 78 -0.37 12.19 11.32
C GLY A 78 0.53 11.45 10.30
N ILE A 79 1.73 11.96 10.04
CA ILE A 79 2.69 11.28 9.15
C ILE A 79 3.16 9.98 9.78
N PHE A 80 3.46 10.00 11.07
CA PHE A 80 3.89 8.81 11.80
C PHE A 80 2.82 7.72 11.77
N THR A 81 1.56 8.04 12.06
CA THR A 81 0.47 7.06 12.06
C THR A 81 0.27 6.44 10.69
N ILE A 82 0.16 7.26 9.63
CA ILE A 82 -0.01 6.77 8.25
C ILE A 82 1.17 5.87 7.85
N SER A 83 2.40 6.31 8.13
CA SER A 83 3.60 5.56 7.78
C SER A 83 3.67 4.24 8.56
N ALA A 84 3.37 4.26 9.85
CA ALA A 84 3.35 3.08 10.70
C ALA A 84 2.26 2.09 10.25
N THR A 85 1.07 2.57 9.87
CA THR A 85 0.01 1.71 9.32
C THR A 85 0.43 1.06 8.01
N LEU A 86 1.07 1.80 7.10
CA LEU A 86 1.56 1.26 5.83
C LEU A 86 2.63 0.19 6.04
N VAL A 87 3.66 0.48 6.84
CA VAL A 87 4.71 -0.51 7.15
C VAL A 87 4.11 -1.71 7.90
N GLY A 88 3.24 -1.47 8.87
CA GLY A 88 2.57 -2.53 9.62
C GLY A 88 1.74 -3.46 8.74
N MET A 89 0.95 -2.90 7.81
CA MET A 89 0.19 -3.69 6.82
C MET A 89 1.10 -4.46 5.87
N GLY A 90 2.21 -3.84 5.44
CA GLY A 90 3.20 -4.52 4.59
C GLY A 90 3.86 -5.71 5.27
N LEU A 91 4.27 -5.55 6.53
CA LEU A 91 4.83 -6.63 7.35
C LEU A 91 3.78 -7.70 7.66
N TRP A 92 2.55 -7.31 8.01
CA TRP A 92 1.46 -8.25 8.26
C TRP A 92 1.22 -9.14 7.04
N ARG A 93 1.10 -8.54 5.85
CA ARG A 93 0.96 -9.27 4.59
C ARG A 93 2.16 -10.17 4.30
N ALA A 94 3.37 -9.81 4.74
CA ALA A 94 4.56 -10.63 4.55
C ALA A 94 4.58 -11.89 5.44
N PHE A 95 3.95 -11.86 6.63
CA PHE A 95 3.94 -12.97 7.60
C PHE A 95 2.63 -13.76 7.69
N ASN A 96 1.49 -13.19 7.31
CA ASN A 96 0.18 -13.85 7.25
C ASN A 96 -0.30 -14.03 5.82
#